data_AF-A0A5J4TPG2-F1
#
_entry.id   AF-A0A5J4TPG2-F1
#
_cell.length_a   1.000
_cell.length_b   1.000
_cell.length_c   1.000
_cell.angle_alpha   90.00
_cell.angle_beta   90.00
_cell.angle_gamma   90.00
#
_symmetry.space_group_name_H-M   'P 1'
#
loop_
_entity.id
_entity.type
_entity.pdbx_description
1 polymer ?
#
loop_
_entity_poly.entity_id
_entity_poly.type
_entity_poly.pdbx_seq_one_letter_code
_entity_poly.pdbx_strand_id
1 'polypeptide(L)'
;MASLAIFIAFSVLCCGVQAQTDSITSEDILRSSFDNVTDNKSTLQVIANFSVSNQLSYLNLTGNITLLSVNSYTITSQVSTGPMFVLGGIDLNLNLNVNLNDSTGQGLISFSGNQLTINNGSYSGHSYSSYNYLFTVSNTTVTIISGTFKASRILNVSSETLNITGGIFAGIDPKQALKIKSGTASTIGNRASCILNMNNGTLNIMGGTFIGSDIDYVMMTTSDTEIIIGSNNSSNSPTFK
;
A
#
# COMPACT_ATOMS: atom_id res chain seq x y z
N MET A 1 35.83 -51.04 2.82
CA MET A 1 35.63 -49.84 1.98
C MET A 1 34.13 -49.63 1.75
N ALA A 2 33.39 -49.22 2.79
CA ALA A 2 31.93 -49.08 2.74
C ALA A 2 31.40 -47.90 3.58
N SER A 3 32.24 -46.90 3.88
CA SER A 3 31.87 -45.78 4.75
C SER A 3 32.04 -44.39 4.11
N LEU A 4 32.47 -44.31 2.84
CA LEU A 4 32.72 -43.02 2.17
C LEU A 4 31.60 -42.59 1.20
N ALA A 5 30.66 -43.49 0.87
CA ALA A 5 29.60 -43.21 -0.11
C ALA A 5 28.33 -42.57 0.48
N ILE A 6 28.22 -42.46 1.82
CA ILE A 6 27.00 -41.94 2.47
C ILE A 6 27.10 -40.44 2.79
N PHE A 7 28.29 -39.84 2.77
CA PHE A 7 28.45 -38.42 3.12
C PHE A 7 28.26 -37.44 1.95
N ILE A 8 28.23 -37.91 0.71
CA ILE A 8 28.05 -37.04 -0.48
C ILE A 8 26.57 -36.93 -0.88
N ALA A 9 25.70 -37.80 -0.38
CA ALA A 9 24.26 -37.75 -0.67
C ALA A 9 23.46 -36.80 0.26
N PHE A 10 24.07 -36.25 1.32
CA PHE A 10 23.41 -35.31 2.24
C PHE A 10 23.85 -33.84 2.08
N SER A 11 24.84 -33.55 1.23
CA SER A 11 25.30 -32.18 1.00
C SER A 11 24.51 -31.40 -0.06
N VAL A 12 23.47 -31.99 -0.66
CA VAL A 12 22.57 -31.31 -1.62
C VAL A 12 21.18 -31.01 -1.03
N LEU A 13 20.91 -31.45 0.21
CA LEU A 13 19.65 -31.18 0.90
C LEU A 13 19.77 -30.19 2.07
N CYS A 14 20.81 -29.35 2.06
CA CYS A 14 20.74 -28.05 2.71
C CYS A 14 20.13 -27.07 1.70
N CYS A 15 18.87 -27.30 1.32
CA CYS A 15 18.01 -26.27 0.74
C CYS A 15 17.81 -25.19 1.81
N GLY A 16 18.85 -24.39 2.01
CA GLY A 16 18.74 -23.12 2.70
C GLY A 16 17.69 -22.34 1.94
N VAL A 17 16.56 -22.09 2.59
CA VAL A 17 15.52 -21.18 2.15
C VAL A 17 16.17 -19.79 2.06
N GLN A 18 16.85 -19.51 0.95
CA GLN A 18 17.42 -18.21 0.68
C GLN A 18 16.26 -17.28 0.35
N ALA A 19 16.17 -16.16 1.09
CA ALA A 19 15.24 -15.11 0.75
C ALA A 19 15.56 -14.60 -0.66
N GLN A 20 14.59 -14.66 -1.57
CA GLN A 20 14.73 -14.17 -2.93
C GLN A 20 14.83 -12.65 -2.90
N THR A 21 15.83 -12.07 -3.57
CA THR A 21 15.96 -10.61 -3.71
C THR A 21 16.07 -10.25 -5.19
N ASP A 22 15.02 -9.67 -5.74
CA ASP A 22 14.95 -9.31 -7.15
C ASP A 22 15.17 -7.81 -7.34
N SER A 23 16.02 -7.45 -8.30
CA SER A 23 16.26 -6.05 -8.67
C SER A 23 15.31 -5.63 -9.79
N ILE A 24 14.33 -4.79 -9.45
CA ILE A 24 13.26 -4.36 -10.33
C ILE A 24 13.63 -3.03 -10.99
N THR A 25 13.77 -3.04 -12.33
CA THR A 25 14.04 -1.85 -13.14
C THR A 25 12.93 -1.53 -14.15
N SER A 26 11.95 -2.40 -14.32
CA SER A 26 10.86 -2.27 -15.30
C SER A 26 9.58 -2.99 -14.87
N GLU A 27 8.48 -2.71 -15.57
CA GLU A 27 7.20 -3.43 -15.40
C GLU A 27 7.35 -4.93 -15.66
N ASP A 28 8.07 -5.33 -16.71
CA ASP A 28 8.24 -6.74 -17.08
C ASP A 28 8.99 -7.54 -16.01
N ILE A 29 10.03 -6.94 -15.41
CA ILE A 29 10.76 -7.58 -14.32
C ILE A 29 9.89 -7.64 -13.07
N LEU A 30 9.13 -6.58 -12.76
CA LEU A 30 8.20 -6.60 -11.64
C LEU A 30 7.17 -7.73 -11.77
N ARG A 31 6.61 -7.90 -12.96
CA ARG A 31 5.64 -8.96 -13.29
C ARG A 31 6.27 -10.34 -13.12
N SER A 32 7.41 -10.57 -13.76
CA SER A 32 8.15 -11.82 -13.64
C SER A 32 8.51 -12.15 -12.19
N SER A 33 8.89 -11.15 -11.39
CA SER A 33 9.17 -11.34 -9.97
C SER A 33 7.95 -11.79 -9.18
N PHE A 34 6.76 -11.22 -9.42
CA PHE A 34 5.53 -11.71 -8.80
C PHE A 34 5.14 -13.11 -9.27
N ASP A 35 5.33 -13.43 -10.55
CA ASP A 35 5.09 -14.77 -11.11
C ASP A 35 5.97 -15.83 -10.43
N ASN A 36 7.14 -15.44 -9.93
CA ASN A 36 8.12 -16.32 -9.30
C ASN A 36 8.14 -16.25 -7.76
N VAL A 37 7.19 -15.57 -7.12
CA VAL A 37 7.09 -15.61 -5.65
C VAL A 37 6.77 -17.03 -5.21
N THR A 38 7.71 -17.64 -4.49
CA THR A 38 7.54 -18.95 -3.85
C THR A 38 7.15 -18.77 -2.38
N ASP A 39 6.72 -19.83 -1.69
CA ASP A 39 6.27 -19.84 -0.26
C ASP A 39 7.31 -19.32 0.75
N ASN A 40 8.49 -18.93 0.26
CA ASN A 40 9.62 -18.39 0.98
C ASN A 40 9.60 -16.86 0.94
N LYS A 41 10.26 -16.22 1.89
CA LYS A 41 10.33 -14.75 1.98
C LYS A 41 10.93 -14.15 0.70
N SER A 42 10.21 -13.23 0.05
CA SER A 42 10.64 -12.54 -1.17
C SER A 42 10.80 -11.04 -0.94
N THR A 43 11.88 -10.46 -1.47
CA THR A 43 12.15 -9.02 -1.45
C THR A 43 12.29 -8.52 -2.86
N LEU A 44 11.38 -7.62 -3.27
CA LEU A 44 11.39 -6.99 -4.59
C LEU A 44 11.95 -5.58 -4.43
N GLN A 45 13.17 -5.35 -4.89
CA GLN A 45 13.89 -4.08 -4.76
C GLN A 45 13.77 -3.23 -6.01
N VAL A 46 13.01 -2.13 -5.93
CA VAL A 46 12.91 -1.13 -6.99
C VAL A 46 14.18 -0.29 -7.02
N ILE A 47 14.92 -0.40 -8.12
CA ILE A 47 16.21 0.28 -8.34
C ILE A 47 16.21 1.22 -9.56
N ALA A 48 15.03 1.49 -10.13
CA ALA A 48 14.84 2.50 -11.16
C ALA A 48 13.42 3.08 -11.12
N ASN A 49 13.24 4.26 -11.73
CA ASN A 49 11.91 4.80 -11.98
C ASN A 49 11.32 4.14 -13.23
N PHE A 50 10.09 3.67 -13.14
CA PHE A 50 9.35 3.14 -14.30
C PHE A 50 7.84 3.32 -14.12
N SER A 51 7.10 3.07 -15.19
CA SER A 51 5.64 3.09 -15.16
C SER A 51 5.07 1.68 -15.33
N VAL A 52 3.91 1.44 -14.71
CA VAL A 52 3.09 0.23 -14.88
C VAL A 52 1.84 0.62 -15.67
N SER A 53 1.71 0.05 -16.85
CA SER A 53 0.64 0.36 -17.81
C SER A 53 -0.57 -0.57 -17.64
N ASN A 54 -0.35 -1.80 -17.18
CA ASN A 54 -1.38 -2.80 -16.98
C ASN A 54 -1.47 -3.21 -15.51
N GLN A 55 -2.69 -3.43 -15.01
CA GLN A 55 -2.90 -3.96 -13.67
C GLN A 55 -2.12 -5.27 -13.46
N LEU A 56 -1.47 -5.38 -12.30
CA LEU A 56 -0.80 -6.58 -11.82
C LEU A 56 -1.72 -7.28 -10.82
N SER A 57 -2.26 -8.44 -11.19
CA SER A 57 -3.26 -9.16 -10.41
C SER A 57 -2.80 -10.56 -10.04
N TYR A 58 -2.66 -10.81 -8.73
CA TYR A 58 -2.15 -12.05 -8.14
C TYR A 58 -2.96 -12.39 -6.89
N LEU A 59 -3.91 -13.33 -7.00
CA LEU A 59 -4.89 -13.63 -5.94
C LEU A 59 -4.55 -14.85 -5.07
N ASN A 60 -3.49 -15.57 -5.40
CA ASN A 60 -3.08 -16.81 -4.74
C ASN A 60 -1.62 -16.75 -4.27
N LEU A 61 -1.15 -15.57 -3.86
CA LEU A 61 0.20 -15.42 -3.32
C LEU A 61 0.26 -15.96 -1.87
N THR A 62 1.42 -16.42 -1.46
CA THR A 62 1.65 -16.98 -0.12
C THR A 62 2.95 -16.42 0.45
N GLY A 63 3.11 -16.52 1.77
CA GLY A 63 4.35 -16.16 2.45
C GLY A 63 4.53 -14.66 2.63
N ASN A 64 5.79 -14.22 2.63
CA ASN A 64 6.14 -12.85 2.99
C ASN A 64 6.76 -12.11 1.80
N ILE A 65 6.06 -11.11 1.29
CA ILE A 65 6.57 -10.25 0.20
C ILE A 65 6.95 -8.90 0.79
N THR A 66 8.16 -8.43 0.49
CA THR A 66 8.61 -7.07 0.78
C THR A 66 8.82 -6.32 -0.52
N LEU A 67 8.08 -5.25 -0.76
CA LEU A 67 8.33 -4.34 -1.88
C LEU A 67 9.04 -3.09 -1.35
N LEU A 68 10.26 -2.88 -1.83
CA LEU A 68 11.20 -1.89 -1.30
C LEU A 68 11.74 -1.00 -2.41
N SER A 69 11.61 0.33 -2.28
CA SER A 69 12.39 1.26 -3.10
C SER A 69 13.76 1.47 -2.49
N VAL A 70 14.81 1.23 -3.28
CA VAL A 70 16.15 1.70 -2.95
C VAL A 70 16.18 3.18 -3.35
N ASN A 71 16.59 4.09 -2.46
CA ASN A 71 16.51 5.55 -2.69
C ASN A 71 15.07 6.06 -2.95
N SER A 72 14.95 7.16 -3.70
CA SER A 72 13.69 7.81 -4.06
C SER A 72 13.04 7.27 -5.34
N TYR A 73 13.42 6.05 -5.79
CA TYR A 73 12.82 5.47 -6.99
C TYR A 73 11.32 5.21 -6.80
N THR A 74 10.56 5.51 -7.85
CA THR A 74 9.10 5.54 -7.85
C THR A 74 8.55 4.69 -8.98
N ILE A 75 7.54 3.88 -8.67
CA ILE A 75 6.69 3.20 -9.66
C ILE A 75 5.47 4.07 -9.93
N THR A 76 5.23 4.44 -11.18
CA THR A 76 4.07 5.26 -11.57
C THR A 76 2.98 4.40 -12.22
N SER A 77 1.77 4.42 -11.67
CA SER A 77 0.60 3.78 -12.28
C SER A 77 0.12 4.61 -13.44
N GLN A 78 0.06 3.99 -14.61
CA GLN A 78 -0.65 4.46 -15.80
C GLN A 78 -1.87 3.56 -16.11
N VAL A 79 -2.26 2.72 -15.14
CA VAL A 79 -3.38 1.78 -15.30
C VAL A 79 -4.68 2.54 -15.48
N SER A 80 -5.41 2.25 -16.56
CA SER A 80 -6.64 2.96 -16.91
C SER A 80 -7.88 2.42 -16.21
N THR A 81 -7.84 1.18 -15.72
CA THR A 81 -8.98 0.50 -15.07
C THR A 81 -8.51 -0.29 -13.85
N GLY A 82 -9.03 0.08 -12.67
CA GLY A 82 -8.69 -0.57 -11.40
C GLY A 82 -7.29 -0.18 -10.86
N PRO A 83 -6.94 -0.65 -9.64
CA PRO A 83 -5.68 -0.29 -8.99
C PRO A 83 -4.46 -0.85 -9.75
N MET A 84 -3.28 -0.29 -9.49
CA MET A 84 -2.02 -0.80 -10.04
C MET A 84 -1.80 -2.28 -9.68
N PHE A 85 -2.02 -2.62 -8.41
CA PHE A 85 -1.90 -3.97 -7.87
C PHE A 85 -3.24 -4.47 -7.32
N VAL A 86 -3.57 -5.72 -7.64
CA VAL A 86 -4.61 -6.51 -6.97
C VAL A 86 -3.93 -7.74 -6.40
N LEU A 87 -3.70 -7.75 -5.09
CA LEU A 87 -2.91 -8.79 -4.43
C LEU A 87 -3.76 -9.50 -3.39
N GLY A 88 -3.71 -10.81 -3.39
CA GLY A 88 -4.41 -11.62 -2.39
C GLY A 88 -3.81 -12.99 -2.18
N GLY A 89 -4.23 -13.59 -1.06
CA GLY A 89 -3.87 -14.94 -0.66
C GLY A 89 -3.92 -15.11 0.85
N ILE A 90 -4.34 -16.30 1.31
CA ILE A 90 -4.71 -16.55 2.70
C ILE A 90 -3.58 -16.32 3.70
N ASP A 91 -2.35 -16.70 3.34
CA ASP A 91 -1.16 -16.60 4.20
C ASP A 91 -0.18 -15.53 3.69
N LEU A 92 -0.70 -14.53 2.98
CA LEU A 92 0.09 -13.46 2.40
C LEU A 92 0.34 -12.33 3.41
N ASN A 93 1.61 -12.08 3.70
CA ASN A 93 2.07 -10.90 4.42
C ASN A 93 2.79 -9.95 3.45
N LEU A 94 2.21 -8.78 3.20
CA LEU A 94 2.79 -7.74 2.36
C LEU A 94 3.44 -6.66 3.20
N ASN A 95 4.72 -6.41 2.97
CA ASN A 95 5.52 -5.37 3.62
C ASN A 95 5.90 -4.31 2.59
N LEU A 96 5.45 -3.08 2.80
CA LEU A 96 5.70 -1.98 1.89
C LEU A 96 6.71 -0.99 2.49
N ASN A 97 7.71 -0.67 1.69
CA ASN A 97 8.65 0.43 1.90
C ASN A 97 9.03 1.00 0.53
N VAL A 98 8.03 1.50 -0.20
CA VAL A 98 8.13 1.77 -1.64
C VAL A 98 7.49 3.11 -1.96
N ASN A 99 7.97 3.77 -3.02
CA ASN A 99 7.31 4.96 -3.56
C ASN A 99 6.42 4.58 -4.75
N LEU A 100 5.13 4.85 -4.62
CA LEU A 100 4.12 4.56 -5.63
C LEU A 100 3.33 5.84 -5.94
N ASN A 101 3.10 6.08 -7.23
CA ASN A 101 2.33 7.23 -7.68
C ASN A 101 1.20 6.79 -8.61
N ASP A 102 -0.05 7.01 -8.21
CA ASP A 102 -1.23 6.80 -9.06
C ASP A 102 -1.49 8.06 -9.89
N SER A 103 -1.13 8.00 -11.18
CA SER A 103 -1.31 9.14 -12.08
C SER A 103 -2.67 9.17 -12.76
N THR A 104 -3.49 8.12 -12.63
CA THR A 104 -4.78 7.98 -13.33
C THR A 104 -5.97 8.12 -12.39
N GLY A 105 -5.77 8.00 -11.08
CA GLY A 105 -6.84 8.03 -10.08
C GLY A 105 -7.55 6.69 -9.94
N GLN A 106 -6.93 5.59 -10.39
CA GLN A 106 -7.53 4.26 -10.36
C GLN A 106 -7.19 3.47 -9.10
N GLY A 107 -6.34 4.03 -8.24
CA GLY A 107 -5.84 3.40 -7.01
C GLY A 107 -4.48 2.75 -7.20
N LEU A 108 -3.80 2.50 -6.08
CA LEU A 108 -2.51 1.83 -6.06
C LEU A 108 -2.66 0.34 -5.76
N ILE A 109 -3.32 0.00 -4.66
CA ILE A 109 -3.34 -1.38 -4.16
C ILE A 109 -4.75 -1.76 -3.72
N SER A 110 -5.26 -2.86 -4.25
CA SER A 110 -6.32 -3.66 -3.62
C SER A 110 -5.69 -4.89 -2.98
N PHE A 111 -5.86 -5.07 -1.67
CA PHE A 111 -5.20 -6.13 -0.91
C PHE A 111 -6.18 -6.97 -0.10
N SER A 112 -6.03 -8.28 -0.16
CA SER A 112 -6.75 -9.24 0.67
C SER A 112 -5.84 -10.41 1.07
N GLY A 113 -5.16 -10.30 2.20
CA GLY A 113 -4.32 -11.37 2.76
C GLY A 113 -4.24 -11.31 4.27
N ASN A 114 -3.29 -12.03 4.87
CA ASN A 114 -3.16 -12.09 6.32
C ASN A 114 -2.76 -10.73 6.93
N GLN A 115 -1.69 -10.11 6.40
CA GLN A 115 -1.17 -8.86 6.95
C GLN A 115 -0.69 -7.89 5.86
N LEU A 116 -0.98 -6.60 6.04
CA LEU A 116 -0.35 -5.50 5.32
C LEU A 116 0.39 -4.59 6.30
N THR A 117 1.70 -4.47 6.13
CA THR A 117 2.55 -3.57 6.92
C THR A 117 3.15 -2.50 6.03
N ILE A 118 2.89 -1.23 6.32
CA ILE A 118 3.52 -0.09 5.66
C ILE A 118 4.57 0.49 6.60
N ASN A 119 5.83 0.21 6.29
CA ASN A 119 6.96 0.62 7.11
C ASN A 119 7.38 2.08 6.83
N ASN A 120 7.37 2.47 5.57
CA ASN A 120 7.72 3.81 5.07
C ASN A 120 7.32 3.93 3.59
N GLY A 121 7.65 5.04 2.93
CA GLY A 121 7.46 5.26 1.49
C GLY A 121 6.62 6.49 1.20
N SER A 122 6.39 6.75 -0.08
CA SER A 122 5.54 7.82 -0.57
C SER A 122 4.45 7.25 -1.48
N TYR A 123 3.19 7.49 -1.11
CA TYR A 123 2.01 7.00 -1.82
C TYR A 123 1.17 8.19 -2.24
N SER A 124 1.29 8.57 -3.51
CA SER A 124 0.55 9.71 -4.06
C SER A 124 -0.50 9.27 -5.05
N GLY A 125 -1.59 10.02 -5.10
CA GLY A 125 -2.66 9.85 -6.07
C GLY A 125 -2.92 11.12 -6.83
N HIS A 126 -3.70 10.95 -7.90
CA HIS A 126 -4.10 12.05 -8.74
C HIS A 126 -4.95 13.06 -7.97
N SER A 127 -4.76 14.34 -8.28
CA SER A 127 -5.33 15.46 -7.51
C SER A 127 -6.82 15.74 -7.79
N TYR A 128 -7.43 15.08 -8.77
CA TYR A 128 -8.86 15.24 -9.11
C TYR A 128 -9.72 14.16 -8.45
N SER A 129 -11.05 14.29 -8.50
CA SER A 129 -11.98 13.38 -7.83
C SER A 129 -11.93 11.95 -8.40
N SER A 130 -10.96 11.15 -7.96
CA SER A 130 -11.04 9.70 -8.12
C SER A 130 -12.13 9.17 -7.18
N TYR A 131 -13.03 8.36 -7.72
CA TYR A 131 -13.91 7.55 -6.88
C TYR A 131 -13.13 6.51 -6.08
N ASN A 132 -11.92 6.19 -6.53
CA ASN A 132 -11.06 5.16 -5.98
C ASN A 132 -10.13 5.72 -4.90
N TYR A 133 -9.82 4.85 -3.94
CA TYR A 133 -8.83 5.08 -2.91
C TYR A 133 -7.46 4.62 -3.37
N LEU A 134 -6.39 5.20 -2.83
CA LEU A 134 -5.04 4.65 -3.02
C LEU A 134 -4.97 3.19 -2.58
N PHE A 135 -5.56 2.88 -1.43
CA PHE A 135 -5.61 1.54 -0.87
C PHE A 135 -7.05 1.11 -0.62
N THR A 136 -7.39 -0.08 -1.09
CA THR A 136 -8.61 -0.80 -0.69
C THR A 136 -8.19 -2.12 -0.07
N VAL A 137 -8.51 -2.33 1.20
CA VAL A 137 -8.03 -3.49 1.96
C VAL A 137 -9.21 -4.20 2.61
N SER A 138 -9.24 -5.53 2.53
CA SER A 138 -10.29 -6.35 3.11
C SER A 138 -9.73 -7.57 3.84
N ASN A 139 -10.36 -7.96 4.95
CA ASN A 139 -10.05 -9.21 5.68
C ASN A 139 -8.56 -9.35 6.02
N THR A 140 -7.91 -8.26 6.42
CA THR A 140 -6.46 -8.16 6.62
C THR A 140 -6.14 -7.42 7.90
N THR A 141 -5.13 -7.82 8.68
CA THR A 141 -4.57 -6.93 9.71
C THR A 141 -3.66 -5.88 9.07
N VAL A 142 -3.97 -4.60 9.22
CA VAL A 142 -3.19 -3.49 8.64
C VAL A 142 -2.41 -2.77 9.72
N THR A 143 -1.11 -2.58 9.50
CA THR A 143 -0.25 -1.75 10.37
C THR A 143 0.51 -0.72 9.55
N ILE A 144 0.28 0.56 9.86
CA ILE A 144 1.00 1.68 9.26
C ILE A 144 1.94 2.28 10.30
N ILE A 145 3.23 2.07 10.08
CA ILE A 145 4.29 2.55 10.95
C ILE A 145 4.69 3.98 10.57
N SER A 146 4.89 4.22 9.27
CA SER A 146 5.28 5.51 8.71
C SER A 146 4.96 5.57 7.22
N GLY A 147 5.23 6.71 6.60
CA GLY A 147 5.03 6.98 5.17
C GLY A 147 4.35 8.32 4.93
N THR A 148 4.37 8.78 3.69
CA THR A 148 3.62 9.95 3.24
C THR A 148 2.54 9.51 2.27
N PHE A 149 1.30 9.87 2.57
CA PHE A 149 0.12 9.53 1.79
C PHE A 149 -0.56 10.81 1.33
N LYS A 150 -0.73 10.99 0.02
CA LYS A 150 -1.28 12.21 -0.54
C LYS A 150 -2.23 11.92 -1.69
N ALA A 151 -3.53 12.01 -1.44
CA ALA A 151 -4.57 11.82 -2.45
C ALA A 151 -5.91 12.41 -1.99
N SER A 152 -6.87 12.50 -2.89
CA SER A 152 -8.27 12.81 -2.56
C SER A 152 -8.88 11.74 -1.64
N ARG A 153 -8.55 10.46 -1.86
CA ARG A 153 -9.02 9.32 -1.06
C ARG A 153 -7.85 8.37 -0.78
N ILE A 154 -7.53 8.10 0.49
CA ILE A 154 -6.31 7.38 0.84
C ILE A 154 -6.60 5.92 1.19
N LEU A 155 -7.32 5.67 2.29
CA LEU A 155 -7.57 4.32 2.82
C LEU A 155 -9.06 3.98 2.82
N ASN A 156 -9.42 2.85 2.22
CA ASN A 156 -10.72 2.20 2.38
C ASN A 156 -10.50 0.80 2.94
N VAL A 157 -10.94 0.57 4.17
CA VAL A 157 -10.53 -0.60 4.95
C VAL A 157 -11.77 -1.32 5.49
N SER A 158 -11.93 -2.58 5.13
CA SER A 158 -12.89 -3.51 5.72
C SER A 158 -12.11 -4.67 6.34
N SER A 159 -11.30 -4.33 7.33
CA SER A 159 -10.29 -5.19 7.97
C SER A 159 -10.68 -5.51 9.39
N GLU A 160 -10.13 -6.60 9.92
CA GLU A 160 -10.25 -6.94 11.34
C GLU A 160 -9.63 -5.87 12.22
N THR A 161 -8.43 -5.38 11.86
CA THR A 161 -7.73 -4.35 12.64
C THR A 161 -6.92 -3.42 11.73
N LEU A 162 -7.01 -2.12 11.99
CA LEU A 162 -6.14 -1.09 11.41
C LEU A 162 -5.38 -0.36 12.54
N ASN A 163 -4.07 -0.52 12.56
CA ASN A 163 -3.16 0.18 13.47
C ASN A 163 -2.40 1.28 12.73
N ILE A 164 -2.50 2.52 13.20
CA ILE A 164 -1.72 3.65 12.70
C ILE A 164 -0.85 4.17 13.84
N THR A 165 0.46 3.94 13.75
CA THR A 165 1.43 4.42 14.74
C THR A 165 2.21 5.65 14.27
N GLY A 166 2.12 5.99 12.98
CA GLY A 166 2.81 7.13 12.40
C GLY A 166 2.46 7.38 10.93
N GLY A 167 3.15 8.34 10.32
CA GLY A 167 2.97 8.76 8.93
C GLY A 167 2.27 10.12 8.77
N ILE A 168 2.25 10.61 7.55
CA ILE A 168 1.58 11.86 7.14
C ILE A 168 0.50 11.51 6.12
N PHE A 169 -0.74 11.84 6.44
CA PHE A 169 -1.91 11.63 5.59
C PHE A 169 -2.47 12.98 5.18
N ALA A 170 -2.29 13.36 3.93
CA ALA A 170 -2.73 14.64 3.40
C ALA A 170 -3.82 14.42 2.36
N GLY A 171 -5.05 14.82 2.72
CA GLY A 171 -6.12 14.97 1.75
C GLY A 171 -5.72 16.01 0.69
N ILE A 172 -5.91 15.70 -0.58
CA ILE A 172 -5.84 16.70 -1.64
C ILE A 172 -7.26 17.14 -1.95
N ASP A 173 -7.49 18.46 -2.01
CA ASP A 173 -8.78 18.99 -2.39
C ASP A 173 -8.96 18.86 -3.90
N PRO A 174 -9.95 18.08 -4.37
CA PRO A 174 -10.23 17.97 -5.79
C PRO A 174 -10.60 19.33 -6.42
N LYS A 175 -11.15 20.29 -5.66
CA LYS A 175 -11.50 21.64 -6.16
C LYS A 175 -10.25 22.50 -6.41
N GLN A 176 -9.25 22.49 -5.53
CA GLN A 176 -7.98 23.22 -5.72
C GLN A 176 -7.17 22.70 -6.90
N ALA A 177 -7.22 21.39 -7.18
CA ALA A 177 -6.59 20.83 -8.37
C ALA A 177 -7.25 21.31 -9.66
N LEU A 178 -8.59 21.46 -9.66
CA LEU A 178 -9.42 21.83 -10.84
C LEU A 178 -9.24 23.29 -11.24
N LYS A 179 -8.90 24.17 -10.30
CA LYS A 179 -8.56 25.57 -10.61
C LYS A 179 -7.32 25.74 -11.50
N ILE A 180 -6.44 24.73 -11.61
CA ILE A 180 -5.18 24.86 -12.35
C ILE A 180 -5.33 24.50 -13.85
N LYS A 181 -6.44 23.87 -14.29
CA LYS A 181 -6.49 23.26 -15.64
C LYS A 181 -7.60 23.69 -16.62
N SER A 182 -8.64 24.45 -16.25
CA SER A 182 -9.60 24.92 -17.26
C SER A 182 -10.41 26.16 -16.86
N GLY A 183 -10.37 27.19 -17.71
CA GLY A 183 -11.36 28.28 -17.79
C GLY A 183 -12.72 27.82 -18.34
N THR A 184 -13.11 26.59 -18.03
CA THR A 184 -14.38 25.98 -18.42
C THR A 184 -14.76 25.02 -17.29
N ALA A 185 -15.80 25.39 -16.56
CA ALA A 185 -16.36 24.60 -15.46
C ALA A 185 -16.98 23.32 -16.03
N SER A 186 -16.33 22.18 -15.77
CA SER A 186 -16.95 20.87 -15.95
C SER A 186 -17.36 20.34 -14.59
N THR A 187 -18.66 20.18 -14.40
CA THR A 187 -19.31 19.65 -13.20
C THR A 187 -19.07 18.14 -13.12
N ILE A 188 -17.87 17.72 -12.72
CA ILE A 188 -17.58 16.32 -12.39
C ILE A 188 -17.74 16.15 -10.87
N GLY A 189 -18.51 15.11 -10.50
CA GLY A 189 -19.04 14.82 -9.16
C GLY A 189 -18.17 15.26 -7.98
N ASN A 190 -18.68 16.23 -7.24
CA ASN A 190 -18.08 16.86 -6.08
C ASN A 190 -18.14 15.91 -4.87
N ARG A 191 -17.24 14.92 -4.79
CA ARG A 191 -17.08 14.11 -3.57
C ARG A 191 -15.89 14.61 -2.76
N ALA A 192 -16.17 14.85 -1.49
CA ALA A 192 -15.24 15.20 -0.44
C ALA A 192 -13.95 14.37 -0.46
N SER A 193 -12.82 15.02 -0.15
CA SER A 193 -11.62 14.30 0.26
C SER A 193 -11.95 13.41 1.46
N CYS A 194 -11.49 12.16 1.47
CA CYS A 194 -11.71 11.24 2.57
C CYS A 194 -10.41 10.49 2.84
N ILE A 195 -9.73 10.82 3.94
CA ILE A 195 -8.47 10.17 4.28
C ILE A 195 -8.71 8.70 4.64
N LEU A 196 -9.68 8.44 5.51
CA LEU A 196 -9.96 7.10 6.00
C LEU A 196 -11.46 6.80 5.95
N ASN A 197 -11.79 5.66 5.38
CA ASN A 197 -13.08 5.02 5.53
C ASN A 197 -12.87 3.61 6.09
N MET A 198 -13.49 3.29 7.22
CA MET A 198 -13.44 1.96 7.81
C MET A 198 -14.83 1.45 8.14
N ASN A 199 -15.16 0.26 7.66
CA ASN A 199 -16.44 -0.37 7.93
C ASN A 199 -16.13 -1.69 8.63
N ASN A 200 -16.48 -1.81 9.91
CA ASN A 200 -16.18 -2.88 10.87
C ASN A 200 -14.76 -2.88 11.47
N GLY A 201 -14.52 -3.78 12.45
CA GLY A 201 -13.22 -4.04 13.06
C GLY A 201 -12.79 -3.05 14.13
N THR A 202 -11.49 -3.02 14.43
CA THR A 202 -10.89 -2.09 15.39
C THR A 202 -9.92 -1.13 14.69
N LEU A 203 -10.11 0.17 14.91
CA LEU A 203 -9.25 1.26 14.47
C LEU A 203 -8.43 1.80 15.64
N ASN A 204 -7.12 1.58 15.61
CA ASN A 204 -6.17 2.10 16.59
C ASN A 204 -5.32 3.21 15.97
N ILE A 205 -5.53 4.46 16.38
CA ILE A 205 -4.70 5.60 15.97
C ILE A 205 -3.83 6.00 17.14
N MET A 206 -2.61 5.46 17.18
CA MET A 206 -1.62 5.74 18.22
C MET A 206 -0.73 6.93 17.87
N GLY A 207 -0.62 7.27 16.57
CA GLY A 207 0.13 8.43 16.09
C GLY A 207 -0.13 8.78 14.63
N GLY A 208 0.66 9.72 14.10
CA GLY A 208 0.55 10.24 12.73
C GLY A 208 -0.04 11.66 12.64
N THR A 209 0.11 12.27 11.47
CA THR A 209 -0.46 13.59 11.15
C THR A 209 -1.48 13.45 10.03
N PHE A 210 -2.72 13.86 10.29
CA PHE A 210 -3.84 13.86 9.36
C PHE A 210 -4.15 15.31 8.99
N ILE A 211 -4.11 15.62 7.70
CA ILE A 211 -4.31 16.96 7.16
C ILE A 211 -5.50 16.91 6.21
N GLY A 212 -6.61 17.50 6.64
CA GLY A 212 -7.81 17.64 5.81
C GLY A 212 -7.54 18.59 4.65
N SER A 213 -8.33 18.48 3.59
CA SER A 213 -8.16 19.35 2.42
C SER A 213 -9.15 20.51 2.35
N ASP A 214 -10.26 20.40 3.07
CA ASP A 214 -11.34 21.39 3.15
C ASP A 214 -12.07 21.19 4.50
N ILE A 215 -12.54 22.28 5.11
CA ILE A 215 -13.32 22.24 6.37
C ILE A 215 -14.72 21.66 6.17
N ASP A 216 -15.23 21.70 4.94
CA ASP A 216 -16.58 21.23 4.60
C ASP A 216 -16.64 19.70 4.41
N TYR A 217 -15.50 19.01 4.54
CA TYR A 217 -15.37 17.59 4.20
C TYR A 217 -14.96 16.73 5.40
N VAL A 218 -15.62 15.57 5.50
CA VAL A 218 -15.36 14.58 6.56
C VAL A 218 -14.01 13.91 6.30
N MET A 219 -13.07 14.11 7.21
CA MET A 219 -11.73 13.52 7.15
C MET A 219 -11.76 11.99 7.31
N MET A 220 -12.58 11.49 8.23
CA MET A 220 -12.69 10.07 8.57
C MET A 220 -14.15 9.67 8.72
N THR A 221 -14.53 8.58 8.05
CA THR A 221 -15.84 7.94 8.21
C THR A 221 -15.63 6.53 8.76
N THR A 222 -16.43 6.15 9.76
CA THR A 222 -16.43 4.80 10.32
C THR A 222 -17.84 4.27 10.47
N SER A 223 -18.02 2.95 10.39
CA SER A 223 -19.29 2.28 10.70
C SER A 223 -19.00 0.92 11.32
N ASP A 224 -19.70 0.58 12.41
CA ASP A 224 -19.51 -0.67 13.16
C ASP A 224 -18.05 -0.94 13.59
N THR A 225 -17.26 0.12 13.79
CA THR A 225 -15.83 0.07 14.12
C THR A 225 -15.60 0.51 15.56
N GLU A 226 -14.83 -0.26 16.33
CA GLU A 226 -14.29 0.19 17.61
C GLU A 226 -13.12 1.15 17.36
N ILE A 227 -13.11 2.30 18.03
CA ILE A 227 -12.11 3.36 17.79
C ILE A 227 -11.33 3.65 19.06
N ILE A 228 -9.99 3.55 18.96
CA ILE A 228 -9.05 3.91 20.01
C ILE A 228 -8.10 4.97 19.46
N ILE A 229 -8.12 6.17 20.03
CA ILE A 229 -7.26 7.28 19.63
C ILE A 229 -6.35 7.69 20.79
N GLY A 230 -5.07 7.82 20.48
CA GLY A 230 -4.03 8.18 21.42
C GLY A 230 -3.32 6.97 22.01
N SER A 231 -2.14 7.24 22.56
CA SER A 231 -1.43 6.31 23.41
C SER A 231 -0.97 7.06 24.66
N ASN A 232 -0.68 6.35 25.75
CA ASN A 232 -0.18 6.96 26.99
C ASN A 232 1.26 7.51 26.84
N ASN A 233 1.76 7.71 25.61
CA ASN A 233 3.12 8.10 25.30
C ASN A 233 3.13 9.39 24.48
N SER A 234 3.65 10.47 25.06
CA SER A 234 3.48 11.85 24.58
C SER A 234 4.29 12.22 23.32
N SER A 235 5.19 11.37 22.85
CA SER A 235 6.10 11.70 21.74
C SER A 235 5.50 11.48 20.35
N ASN A 236 4.42 10.72 20.23
CA ASN A 236 3.82 10.34 18.94
C ASN A 236 2.30 10.56 18.89
N SER A 237 1.74 11.50 19.67
CA SER A 237 0.30 11.73 19.70
C SER A 237 -0.28 12.02 18.31
N PRO A 238 -1.44 11.45 17.95
CA PRO A 238 -2.13 11.75 16.71
C PRO A 238 -2.40 13.25 16.58
N THR A 239 -2.13 13.82 15.42
CA THR A 239 -2.39 15.23 15.12
C THR A 239 -3.39 15.33 13.97
N PHE A 240 -4.47 16.09 14.14
CA PHE A 240 -5.49 16.35 13.13
C PHE A 240 -5.48 17.85 12.80
N LYS A 241 -5.34 18.20 11.52
CA LYS A 241 -5.23 19.56 11.00
C LYS A 241 -6.22 19.81 9.88
#